data_AF-E4TLJ7-F1
#
_entry.id   AF-E4TLJ7-F1
#
_cell.length_a   1.000
_cell.length_b   1.000
_cell.length_c   1.000
_cell.angle_alpha   90.00
_cell.angle_beta   90.00
_cell.angle_gamma   90.00
#
_symmetry.space_group_name_H-M   'P 1'
#
loop_
_entity.id
_entity.type
_entity.pdbx_description
1 polymer ?
#
loop_
_entity_poly.entity_id
_entity_poly.type
_entity_poly.pdbx_seq_one_letter_code
_entity_poly.pdbx_strand_id
1 'polypeptide(L)'
;MQMRYQKSTLLILFSLFLLFKLSAQDVERVKLNTEGRLLKTLPVENGVAFVTIKGMNIKIIRYGNSLDKEWSNDLDVAYRDIRIPLIETVASPSGKFLYTTQVHSNGYHGKTHYISKLDTEGKQTKFEIEGRDELGKELQTIFCNDDYFYYLATDNGHQKHDRKKKDEKLILNSFGADDFSYSRKILDLPPVEGEEEIFWEFIGHTNSEFYVASKKVDYKNNFSEVSIITFDNTGNRKGSITLNVNLDEAFIRPARLDKTTAQIYSDQANLDYTVNPQNRNIYPTEGGYTGVDFKGNHFYLYGLLGPDRFRNIGARFEGAYVIKYDLNGNKIWKKELTDNTEMINNKHFNKHGTPGMRGLSFNVLPDGTINYSISVAQRLSAAMFKFVISPDGANAKVENIDNMRKSSKSKLALYYDDSKNHGKQFIKTTDIGNDEEALFGNFLYDNLEVLYQIGGKGLLIKDIYLLK
;
A
#
# COMPACT_ATOMS: atom_id res chain seq x y z
N MET A 1 -54.89 -27.33 -8.64
CA MET A 1 -53.72 -26.85 -9.40
C MET A 1 -53.44 -25.36 -9.19
N GLN A 2 -54.47 -24.48 -9.14
CA GLN A 2 -54.31 -23.03 -8.88
C GLN A 2 -53.60 -22.66 -7.56
N MET A 3 -53.81 -23.41 -6.47
CA MET A 3 -53.22 -23.09 -5.15
C MET A 3 -51.69 -23.28 -5.08
N ARG A 4 -51.08 -24.11 -5.95
CA ARG A 4 -49.61 -24.31 -5.98
C ARG A 4 -48.88 -23.17 -6.69
N TYR A 5 -49.51 -22.54 -7.69
CA TYR A 5 -48.93 -21.39 -8.38
C TYR A 5 -48.85 -20.16 -7.48
N GLN A 6 -49.88 -19.90 -6.66
CA GLN A 6 -49.88 -18.73 -5.76
C GLN A 6 -48.76 -18.77 -4.71
N LYS A 7 -48.45 -19.95 -4.13
CA LYS A 7 -47.36 -20.06 -3.14
C LYS A 7 -45.98 -19.82 -3.77
N SER A 8 -45.78 -20.27 -5.00
CA SER A 8 -44.50 -20.14 -5.71
C SER A 8 -44.25 -18.68 -6.10
N THR A 9 -45.27 -17.97 -6.59
CA THR A 9 -45.18 -16.55 -6.93
C THR A 9 -44.94 -15.68 -5.69
N LEU A 10 -45.58 -15.99 -4.55
CA LEU A 10 -45.38 -15.25 -3.31
C LEU A 10 -43.95 -15.44 -2.77
N LEU A 11 -43.39 -16.64 -2.88
CA LEU A 11 -42.01 -16.92 -2.48
C LEU A 11 -41.01 -16.13 -3.34
N ILE A 12 -41.20 -16.09 -4.66
CA ILE A 12 -40.36 -15.33 -5.58
C ILE A 12 -40.44 -13.82 -5.29
N LEU A 13 -41.64 -13.29 -5.05
CA LEU A 13 -41.83 -11.88 -4.69
C LEU A 13 -41.21 -11.53 -3.33
N PHE A 14 -41.29 -12.43 -2.35
CA PHE A 14 -40.66 -12.24 -1.04
C PHE A 14 -39.13 -12.32 -1.12
N SER A 15 -38.58 -13.25 -1.92
CA SER A 15 -37.15 -13.32 -2.21
C SER A 15 -36.66 -12.08 -2.95
N LEU A 16 -37.41 -11.58 -3.94
CA LEU A 16 -37.10 -10.31 -4.61
C LEU A 16 -37.18 -9.13 -3.65
N PHE A 17 -38.18 -9.07 -2.75
CA PHE A 17 -38.30 -8.01 -1.76
C PHE A 17 -37.14 -8.03 -0.74
N LEU A 18 -36.70 -9.21 -0.30
CA LEU A 18 -35.51 -9.36 0.54
C LEU A 18 -34.23 -8.95 -0.21
N LEU A 19 -34.10 -9.31 -1.49
CA LEU A 19 -32.99 -8.87 -2.33
C LEU A 19 -32.97 -7.34 -2.54
N PHE A 20 -34.14 -6.71 -2.71
CA PHE A 20 -34.27 -5.25 -2.82
C PHE A 20 -34.00 -4.53 -1.49
N LYS A 21 -34.34 -5.11 -0.34
CA LYS A 21 -33.95 -4.57 0.96
C LYS A 21 -32.46 -4.71 1.27
N LEU A 22 -31.82 -5.74 0.73
CA LEU A 22 -30.36 -5.89 0.83
C LEU A 22 -29.61 -4.94 -0.11
N SER A 23 -30.24 -4.46 -1.20
CA SER A 23 -29.59 -3.58 -2.18
C SER A 23 -29.69 -2.08 -1.90
N ALA A 24 -30.23 -1.67 -0.75
CA ALA A 24 -30.43 -0.26 -0.41
C ALA A 24 -30.22 -0.02 1.10
N GLN A 25 -29.10 -0.48 1.65
CA GLN A 25 -28.58 0.16 2.86
C GLN A 25 -28.05 1.53 2.42
N ASP A 26 -28.77 2.59 2.82
CA ASP A 26 -28.26 3.96 2.72
C ASP A 26 -26.95 4.01 3.49
N VAL A 27 -25.85 4.00 2.77
CA VAL A 27 -24.52 4.10 3.34
C VAL A 27 -24.43 5.44 4.05
N GLU A 28 -24.29 5.41 5.38
CA GLU A 28 -24.25 6.63 6.18
C GLU A 28 -22.92 7.33 5.88
N ARG A 29 -23.00 8.57 5.37
CA ARG A 29 -21.82 9.38 5.06
C ARG A 29 -21.48 10.25 6.26
N VAL A 30 -20.47 9.85 7.02
CA VAL A 30 -19.99 10.66 8.16
C VAL A 30 -18.92 11.61 7.66
N LYS A 31 -19.23 12.92 7.63
CA LYS A 31 -18.26 13.97 7.32
C LYS A 31 -17.28 14.13 8.48
N LEU A 32 -16.02 13.82 8.25
CA LEU A 32 -14.95 13.98 9.23
C LEU A 32 -14.31 15.35 9.12
N ASN A 33 -14.24 16.05 10.24
CA ASN A 33 -13.44 17.27 10.37
C ASN A 33 -11.98 16.89 10.54
N THR A 34 -11.21 16.94 9.45
CA THR A 34 -9.79 16.60 9.48
C THR A 34 -8.90 17.74 9.97
N GLU A 35 -9.49 18.89 10.32
CA GLU A 35 -8.80 20.06 10.86
C GLU A 35 -7.57 20.49 10.01
N GLY A 36 -7.52 20.10 8.73
CA GLY A 36 -6.34 20.19 7.87
C GLY A 36 -6.40 19.21 6.68
N ARG A 37 -5.35 19.22 5.85
CA ARG A 37 -5.17 18.28 4.74
C ARG A 37 -4.74 16.92 5.30
N LEU A 38 -5.46 15.85 4.95
CA LEU A 38 -5.07 14.49 5.32
C LEU A 38 -3.77 14.08 4.61
N LEU A 39 -2.82 13.57 5.39
CA LEU A 39 -1.54 13.03 4.94
C LEU A 39 -1.53 11.51 4.93
N LYS A 40 -2.12 10.88 5.96
CA LYS A 40 -2.09 9.44 6.15
C LYS A 40 -3.32 8.98 6.94
N THR A 41 -3.85 7.82 6.60
CA THR A 41 -4.73 7.04 7.48
C THR A 41 -3.95 5.85 8.03
N LEU A 42 -4.20 5.52 9.29
CA LEU A 42 -3.59 4.41 9.98
C LEU A 42 -4.67 3.52 10.58
N PRO A 43 -4.64 2.22 10.28
CA PRO A 43 -5.49 1.28 10.97
C PRO A 43 -5.08 1.18 12.44
N VAL A 44 -6.06 1.20 13.33
CA VAL A 44 -5.87 0.89 14.76
C VAL A 44 -7.00 -0.04 15.19
N GLU A 45 -6.77 -0.85 16.23
CA GLU A 45 -7.87 -1.66 16.75
C GLU A 45 -9.01 -0.74 17.22
N ASN A 46 -10.22 -1.11 16.83
CA ASN A 46 -11.44 -0.38 17.13
C ASN A 46 -11.52 1.05 16.57
N GLY A 47 -10.82 1.35 15.47
CA GLY A 47 -10.94 2.68 14.87
C GLY A 47 -9.96 2.99 13.73
N VAL A 48 -9.74 4.27 13.52
CA VAL A 48 -8.77 4.78 12.53
C VAL A 48 -8.09 6.04 13.07
N ALA A 49 -6.79 6.16 12.81
CA ALA A 49 -6.03 7.36 13.12
C ALA A 49 -5.69 8.14 11.84
N PHE A 50 -5.94 9.44 11.84
CA PHE A 50 -5.69 10.35 10.74
C PHE A 50 -4.52 11.24 11.08
N VAL A 51 -3.52 11.28 10.20
CA VAL A 51 -2.43 12.25 10.26
C VAL A 51 -2.80 13.39 9.31
N THR A 52 -2.98 14.59 9.84
CA THR A 52 -3.41 15.77 9.07
C THR A 52 -2.40 16.91 9.21
N ILE A 53 -2.39 17.84 8.25
CA ILE A 53 -1.51 19.00 8.26
C ILE A 53 -2.27 20.29 7.94
N LYS A 54 -2.04 21.33 8.73
CA LYS A 54 -2.56 22.68 8.52
C LYS A 54 -1.44 23.70 8.73
N GLY A 55 -0.92 24.27 7.64
CA GLY A 55 0.31 25.06 7.69
C GLY A 55 1.51 24.15 8.00
N MET A 56 2.25 24.46 9.06
CA MET A 56 3.34 23.60 9.57
C MET A 56 2.91 22.71 10.74
N ASN A 57 1.65 22.81 11.18
CA ASN A 57 1.15 22.03 12.31
C ASN A 57 0.64 20.69 11.79
N ILE A 58 1.19 19.61 12.32
CA ILE A 58 0.75 18.25 12.06
C ILE A 58 -0.10 17.82 13.25
N LYS A 59 -1.21 17.15 12.97
CA LYS A 59 -2.14 16.66 13.97
C LYS A 59 -2.42 15.18 13.74
N ILE A 60 -2.61 14.45 14.82
CA ILE A 60 -3.13 13.09 14.78
C ILE A 60 -4.50 13.07 15.43
N ILE A 61 -5.49 12.57 14.71
CA ILE A 61 -6.87 12.47 15.16
C ILE A 61 -7.26 10.99 15.18
N ARG A 62 -7.70 10.47 16.32
CA ARG A 62 -8.23 9.10 16.41
C ARG A 62 -9.75 9.14 16.39
N TYR A 63 -10.33 8.27 15.58
CA TYR A 63 -11.76 8.00 15.53
C TYR A 63 -11.99 6.55 15.93
N GLY A 64 -13.01 6.30 16.76
CA GLY A 64 -13.42 4.94 17.13
C GLY A 64 -14.22 4.25 16.03
N ASN A 65 -14.69 3.02 16.27
CA ASN A 65 -15.56 2.27 15.35
C ASN A 65 -16.89 2.97 15.03
N SER A 66 -17.40 3.79 15.96
CA SER A 66 -18.59 4.63 15.72
C SER A 66 -18.31 5.85 14.86
N LEU A 67 -17.03 6.08 14.51
CA LEU A 67 -16.51 7.25 13.81
C LEU A 67 -16.61 8.55 14.60
N ASP A 68 -16.88 8.46 15.90
CA ASP A 68 -16.75 9.58 16.82
C ASP A 68 -15.27 9.88 17.06
N LYS A 69 -14.94 11.17 17.10
CA LYS A 69 -13.58 11.62 17.44
C LYS A 69 -13.29 11.29 18.90
N GLU A 70 -12.37 10.37 19.14
CA GLU A 70 -11.94 9.99 20.50
C GLU A 70 -10.98 11.03 21.05
N TRP A 71 -9.94 11.37 20.29
CA TRP A 71 -8.97 12.40 20.66
C TRP A 71 -8.28 13.03 19.45
N SER A 72 -7.59 14.15 19.69
CA SER A 72 -6.79 14.86 18.70
C SER A 72 -5.56 15.45 19.38
N ASN A 73 -4.37 15.12 18.88
CA ASN A 73 -3.10 15.62 19.40
C ASN A 73 -2.32 16.39 18.35
N ASP A 74 -1.84 17.58 18.71
CA ASP A 74 -0.87 18.31 17.90
C ASP A 74 0.52 17.67 18.05
N LEU A 75 1.18 17.43 16.93
CA LEU A 75 2.53 16.93 16.89
C LEU A 75 3.52 18.09 16.83
N ASP A 76 4.40 18.15 17.82
CA ASP A 76 5.54 19.06 17.79
C ASP A 76 6.53 18.63 16.70
N VAL A 77 6.61 19.42 15.64
CA VAL A 77 7.60 19.24 14.58
C VAL A 77 8.93 19.82 15.03
N ALA A 78 9.91 18.96 15.27
CA ALA A 78 11.24 19.33 15.74
C ALA A 78 12.04 20.07 14.66
N TYR A 79 11.90 19.66 13.40
CA TYR A 79 12.55 20.31 12.27
C TYR A 79 11.66 21.42 11.68
N ARG A 80 11.94 22.66 12.07
CA ARG A 80 11.29 23.87 11.51
C ARG A 80 11.97 24.43 10.25
N ASP A 81 13.05 23.80 9.79
CA ASP A 81 13.70 24.19 8.53
C ASP A 81 12.76 23.93 7.35
N ILE A 82 12.89 24.73 6.28
CA ILE A 82 11.98 24.83 5.13
C ILE A 82 11.90 23.49 4.34
N ARG A 83 12.81 22.56 4.63
CA ARG A 83 12.78 21.19 4.12
C ARG A 83 11.96 20.32 5.07
N ILE A 84 10.73 20.03 4.66
CA ILE A 84 9.77 19.19 5.37
C ILE A 84 10.48 17.90 5.85
N PRO A 85 10.58 17.64 7.17
CA PRO A 85 11.14 16.40 7.67
C PRO A 85 10.34 15.21 7.13
N LEU A 86 11.00 14.08 6.92
CA LEU A 86 10.27 12.86 6.61
C LEU A 86 9.54 12.44 7.89
N ILE A 87 8.22 12.61 7.89
CA ILE A 87 7.37 12.15 8.98
C ILE A 87 6.89 10.76 8.63
N GLU A 88 7.35 9.77 9.38
CA GLU A 88 6.85 8.40 9.33
C GLU A 88 5.91 8.15 10.49
N THR A 89 4.75 7.56 10.22
CA THR A 89 3.78 7.25 11.26
C THR A 89 3.38 5.79 11.17
N VAL A 90 3.48 5.07 12.28
CA VAL A 90 3.16 3.63 12.38
C VAL A 90 2.26 3.41 13.59
N ALA A 91 1.43 2.37 13.54
CA ALA A 91 0.58 1.96 14.65
C ALA A 91 0.83 0.48 14.94
N SER A 92 0.75 0.10 16.21
CA SER A 92 0.79 -1.31 16.57
C SER A 92 -0.45 -2.02 16.02
N PRO A 93 -0.39 -3.33 15.71
CA PRO A 93 -1.55 -4.07 15.22
C PRO A 93 -2.79 -3.96 16.11
N SER A 94 -2.64 -3.90 17.44
CA SER A 94 -3.77 -3.64 18.37
C SER A 94 -4.13 -2.15 18.50
N GLY A 95 -3.42 -1.25 17.84
CA GLY A 95 -3.60 0.19 18.00
C GLY A 95 -3.35 0.70 19.42
N LYS A 96 -2.73 -0.09 20.31
CA LYS A 96 -2.30 0.33 21.65
C LYS A 96 -1.37 1.53 21.59
N PHE A 97 -0.48 1.53 20.60
CA PHE A 97 0.47 2.61 20.39
C PHE A 97 0.48 3.10 18.95
N LEU A 98 0.65 4.41 18.81
CA LEU A 98 0.93 5.07 17.54
C LEU A 98 2.22 5.86 17.69
N TYR A 99 3.16 5.63 16.79
CA TYR A 99 4.44 6.31 16.76
C TYR A 99 4.51 7.25 15.57
N THR A 100 5.01 8.46 15.80
CA THR A 100 5.46 9.35 14.73
C THR A 100 6.94 9.59 14.86
N THR A 101 7.67 9.33 13.78
CA THR A 101 9.11 9.54 13.67
C THR A 101 9.37 10.69 12.72
N GLN A 102 10.18 11.64 13.14
CA GLN A 102 10.68 12.70 12.28
C GLN A 102 12.14 12.40 11.97
N VAL A 103 12.40 12.08 10.70
CA VAL A 103 13.74 11.77 10.18
C VAL A 103 14.20 12.93 9.31
N HIS A 104 15.48 13.28 9.43
CA HIS A 104 16.08 14.28 8.56
C HIS A 104 16.17 13.74 7.12
N SER A 105 15.80 14.55 6.13
CA SER A 105 15.71 14.14 4.71
C SER A 105 17.01 13.60 4.09
N ASN A 106 18.16 14.02 4.63
CA ASN A 106 19.49 13.60 4.17
C ASN A 106 19.97 12.25 4.75
N GLY A 107 19.12 11.49 5.45
CA GLY A 107 19.41 10.09 5.77
C GLY A 107 19.24 9.68 7.23
N TYR A 108 19.21 8.37 7.42
CA TYR A 108 19.06 7.66 8.69
C TYR A 108 20.31 7.72 9.58
N HIS A 109 21.50 7.91 8.99
CA HIS A 109 22.77 7.93 9.72
C HIS A 109 23.18 9.31 10.22
N GLY A 110 23.75 9.34 11.42
CA GLY A 110 24.39 10.54 11.98
C GLY A 110 23.44 11.71 12.25
N LYS A 111 22.13 11.45 12.32
CA LYS A 111 21.09 12.45 12.62
C LYS A 111 20.20 11.93 13.74
N THR A 112 19.85 12.80 14.67
CA THR A 112 18.88 12.50 15.72
C THR A 112 17.50 12.34 15.12
N HIS A 113 16.78 11.29 15.48
CA HIS A 113 15.39 11.09 15.10
C HIS A 113 14.53 11.50 16.29
N TYR A 114 13.45 12.25 16.02
CA TYR A 114 12.51 12.66 17.06
C TYR A 114 11.27 11.81 16.97
N ILE A 115 10.93 11.13 18.07
CA ILE A 115 9.83 10.18 18.11
C ILE A 115 8.78 10.66 19.10
N SER A 116 7.52 10.58 18.68
CA SER A 116 6.34 10.79 19.51
C SER A 116 5.53 9.50 19.57
N LYS A 117 5.38 8.94 20.76
CA LYS A 117 4.49 7.82 21.06
C LYS A 117 3.17 8.37 21.61
N LEU A 118 2.05 7.94 21.05
CA LEU A 118 0.69 8.20 21.53
C LEU A 118 0.08 6.87 21.98
N ASP A 119 -0.53 6.83 23.16
CA ASP A 119 -1.31 5.68 23.63
C ASP A 119 -2.79 5.77 23.22
N THR A 120 -3.60 4.83 23.70
CA THR A 120 -5.05 4.77 23.41
C THR A 120 -5.83 5.98 23.91
N GLU A 121 -5.33 6.67 24.94
CA GLU A 121 -5.93 7.89 25.50
C GLU A 121 -5.41 9.16 24.81
N GLY A 122 -4.49 9.01 23.85
CA GLY A 122 -3.84 10.10 23.16
C GLY A 122 -2.77 10.79 24.01
N LYS A 123 -2.32 10.20 25.12
CA LYS A 123 -1.22 10.76 25.91
C LYS A 123 0.08 10.63 25.14
N GLN A 124 0.76 11.74 24.94
CA GLN A 124 2.01 11.79 24.18
C GLN A 124 3.23 11.62 25.09
N THR A 125 4.13 10.72 24.70
CA THR A 125 5.50 10.61 25.24
C THR A 125 6.49 10.85 24.11
N LYS A 126 7.56 11.60 24.38
CA LYS A 126 8.59 11.93 23.38
C LYS A 126 9.93 11.35 23.79
N PHE A 127 10.68 10.90 22.78
CA PHE A 127 12.05 10.45 22.97
C PHE A 127 12.86 10.68 21.68
N GLU A 128 14.17 10.62 21.81
CA GLU A 128 15.12 10.84 20.73
C GLU A 128 15.96 9.59 20.53
N ILE A 129 16.19 9.23 19.26
CA ILE A 129 17.15 8.20 18.89
C ILE A 129 18.31 8.91 18.19
N GLU A 130 19.48 8.90 18.79
CA GLU A 130 20.70 9.38 18.13
C GLU A 130 21.05 8.45 16.96
N GLY A 131 21.25 9.02 15.77
CA GLY A 131 21.71 8.26 14.61
C GLY A 131 23.14 7.77 14.82
N ARG A 132 23.28 6.48 15.13
CA ARG A 132 24.57 5.79 15.37
C ARG A 132 24.82 4.73 14.31
N ASP A 133 26.08 4.45 14.01
CA ASP A 133 26.48 3.43 13.04
C ASP A 133 25.92 2.03 13.38
N GLU A 134 25.76 1.73 14.66
CA GLU A 134 25.21 0.46 15.16
C GLU A 134 23.77 0.20 14.69
N LEU A 135 23.02 1.25 14.35
CA LEU A 135 21.65 1.14 13.87
C LEU A 135 21.55 0.58 12.43
N GLY A 136 22.68 0.41 11.73
CA GLY A 136 22.78 -0.19 10.38
C GLY A 136 22.65 0.83 9.26
N LYS A 137 23.51 0.76 8.23
CA LYS A 137 23.78 1.76 7.16
C LYS A 137 22.58 2.27 6.35
N GLU A 138 21.51 1.51 6.19
CA GLU A 138 20.37 1.93 5.37
C GLU A 138 19.06 1.43 5.99
N LEU A 139 18.16 2.36 6.35
CA LEU A 139 16.85 2.04 6.88
C LEU A 139 16.00 1.37 5.80
N GLN A 140 15.53 0.16 6.10
CA GLN A 140 14.54 -0.51 5.27
C GLN A 140 13.13 -0.09 5.67
N THR A 141 12.78 -0.18 6.96
CA THR A 141 11.44 0.15 7.43
C THR A 141 11.39 0.50 8.92
N ILE A 142 10.32 1.17 9.31
CA ILE A 142 9.92 1.42 10.70
C ILE A 142 8.60 0.69 10.93
N PHE A 143 8.47 -0.01 12.05
CA PHE A 143 7.23 -0.67 12.46
C PHE A 143 7.15 -0.79 13.98
N CYS A 144 6.04 -1.28 14.53
CA CYS A 144 5.87 -1.42 15.98
C CYS A 144 4.84 -2.47 16.33
N ASN A 145 4.99 -3.08 17.49
CA ASN A 145 3.94 -3.87 18.14
C ASN A 145 3.62 -3.26 19.51
N ASP A 146 2.97 -4.05 20.37
CA ASP A 146 2.54 -3.59 21.70
C ASP A 146 3.64 -3.56 22.76
N ASP A 147 4.80 -4.12 22.44
CA ASP A 147 5.94 -4.27 23.34
C ASP A 147 7.15 -3.43 22.88
N TYR A 148 7.25 -3.14 21.58
CA TYR A 148 8.42 -2.53 20.97
C TYR A 148 8.10 -1.64 19.77
N PHE A 149 8.94 -0.64 19.59
CA PHE A 149 9.11 0.15 18.37
C PHE A 149 10.39 -0.29 17.67
N TYR A 150 10.36 -0.46 16.35
CA TYR A 150 11.47 -1.07 15.60
C TYR A 150 11.97 -0.20 14.45
N TYR A 151 13.29 -0.19 14.28
CA TYR A 151 13.95 0.10 13.01
C TYR A 151 14.57 -1.18 12.45
N LEU A 152 14.22 -1.52 11.22
CA LEU A 152 14.89 -2.58 10.46
C LEU A 152 15.77 -1.92 9.40
N ALA A 153 17.07 -2.21 9.46
CA ALA A 153 18.05 -1.61 8.58
C ALA A 153 19.02 -2.66 8.04
N THR A 154 19.68 -2.35 6.93
CA THR A 154 20.79 -3.17 6.46
C THR A 154 22.07 -2.82 7.20
N ASP A 155 22.91 -3.82 7.48
CA ASP A 155 24.22 -3.61 8.10
C ASP A 155 25.14 -2.78 7.20
N ASN A 156 25.12 -3.07 5.90
CA ASN A 156 26.11 -2.53 4.97
C ASN A 156 25.60 -1.58 3.89
N GLY A 157 24.29 -1.31 3.80
CA GLY A 157 23.74 -0.41 2.75
C GLY A 157 24.02 -0.95 1.34
N HIS A 158 24.05 -2.27 1.21
CA HIS A 158 24.47 -2.96 -0.02
C HIS A 158 23.32 -3.30 -0.94
N GLN A 159 22.11 -2.81 -0.67
CA GLN A 159 20.90 -3.09 -1.45
C GLN A 159 21.04 -2.76 -2.93
N LYS A 160 22.07 -2.01 -3.35
CA LYS A 160 22.32 -1.62 -4.74
C LYS A 160 23.46 -2.38 -5.43
N HIS A 161 24.01 -3.41 -4.78
CA HIS A 161 25.26 -4.03 -5.25
C HIS A 161 25.11 -5.55 -5.43
N ASP A 162 24.87 -6.00 -6.66
CA ASP A 162 24.57 -7.40 -7.01
C ASP A 162 25.56 -8.41 -6.41
N ARG A 163 26.86 -8.08 -6.45
CA ARG A 163 27.92 -8.96 -5.92
C ARG A 163 27.91 -9.13 -4.40
N LYS A 164 27.18 -8.29 -3.67
CA LYS A 164 27.17 -8.23 -2.20
C LYS A 164 25.87 -8.74 -1.59
N LYS A 165 24.94 -9.27 -2.40
CA LYS A 165 23.70 -9.91 -1.96
C LYS A 165 23.94 -11.03 -0.93
N LYS A 166 24.95 -11.85 -1.18
CA LYS A 166 25.32 -13.00 -0.32
C LYS A 166 25.71 -12.61 1.11
N ASP A 167 26.21 -11.39 1.29
CA ASP A 167 26.68 -10.87 2.58
C ASP A 167 25.68 -9.89 3.21
N GLU A 168 24.45 -9.80 2.67
CA GLU A 168 23.42 -8.95 3.27
C GLU A 168 23.09 -9.44 4.68
N LYS A 169 23.03 -8.48 5.60
CA LYS A 169 22.55 -8.68 6.95
C LYS A 169 21.51 -7.61 7.24
N LEU A 170 20.38 -8.04 7.78
CA LEU A 170 19.41 -7.14 8.38
C LEU A 170 19.66 -7.03 9.88
N ILE A 171 19.53 -5.81 10.39
CA ILE A 171 19.66 -5.45 11.80
C ILE A 171 18.30 -4.98 12.27
N LEU A 172 17.76 -5.68 13.26
CA LEU A 172 16.61 -5.26 14.02
C LEU A 172 17.07 -4.45 15.22
N ASN A 173 16.68 -3.18 15.24
CA ASN A 173 16.86 -2.28 16.37
C ASN A 173 15.51 -2.10 17.05
N SER A 174 15.39 -2.55 18.29
CA SER A 174 14.12 -2.55 19.04
C SER A 174 14.23 -1.61 20.23
N PHE A 175 13.17 -0.85 20.45
CA PHE A 175 13.04 0.11 21.55
C PHE A 175 11.81 -0.29 22.37
N GLY A 176 11.98 -0.62 23.64
CA GLY A 176 10.88 -1.02 24.53
C GLY A 176 9.77 0.03 24.53
N ALA A 177 8.52 -0.39 24.37
CA ALA A 177 7.41 0.56 24.26
C ALA A 177 7.23 1.36 25.55
N ASP A 178 7.49 0.77 26.72
CA ASP A 178 7.26 1.42 28.02
C ASP A 178 8.43 2.28 28.49
N ASP A 179 9.67 1.81 28.30
CA ASP A 179 10.88 2.43 28.85
C ASP A 179 11.90 2.89 27.80
N PHE A 180 11.64 2.64 26.52
CA PHE A 180 12.54 2.88 25.39
C PHE A 180 13.90 2.21 25.51
N SER A 181 13.99 1.12 26.27
CA SER A 181 15.19 0.29 26.35
C SER A 181 15.60 -0.20 24.96
N TYR A 182 16.85 0.01 24.60
CA TYR A 182 17.39 -0.32 23.28
C TYR A 182 17.97 -1.74 23.26
N SER A 183 17.62 -2.50 22.23
CA SER A 183 18.25 -3.77 21.90
C SER A 183 18.53 -3.88 20.40
N ARG A 184 19.59 -4.62 20.06
CA ARG A 184 20.04 -4.83 18.69
C ARG A 184 20.19 -6.32 18.41
N LYS A 185 19.67 -6.77 17.27
CA LYS A 185 19.78 -8.15 16.80
C LYS A 185 20.13 -8.17 15.31
N ILE A 186 21.17 -8.93 14.94
CA ILE A 186 21.41 -9.29 13.54
C ILE A 186 20.51 -10.49 13.24
N LEU A 187 19.69 -10.38 12.19
CA LEU A 187 18.76 -11.44 11.81
C LEU A 187 19.50 -12.61 11.16
N ASP A 188 19.12 -13.82 11.55
CA ASP A 188 19.62 -15.07 10.96
C ASP A 188 18.89 -15.35 9.65
N LEU A 189 19.46 -14.86 8.55
CA LEU A 189 18.90 -14.96 7.20
C LEU A 189 19.73 -15.93 6.35
N PRO A 190 19.07 -16.78 5.53
CA PRO A 190 19.77 -17.52 4.48
C PRO A 190 20.49 -16.57 3.51
N PRO A 191 21.62 -17.00 2.91
CA PRO A 191 22.26 -16.23 1.85
C PRO A 191 21.34 -16.12 0.63
N VAL A 192 21.35 -14.96 -0.02
CA VAL A 192 20.68 -14.73 -1.30
C VAL A 192 21.56 -15.29 -2.43
N GLU A 193 21.08 -16.32 -3.13
CA GLU A 193 21.82 -17.08 -4.13
C GLU A 193 21.41 -16.74 -5.57
N GLY A 194 22.18 -15.86 -6.20
CA GLY A 194 22.13 -15.62 -7.65
C GLY A 194 21.83 -14.18 -8.00
N GLU A 195 22.01 -13.85 -9.28
CA GLU A 195 21.74 -12.50 -9.78
C GLU A 195 20.23 -12.21 -9.83
N GLU A 196 19.41 -13.25 -10.04
CA GLU A 196 17.95 -13.21 -10.18
C GLU A 196 17.17 -13.22 -8.85
N GLU A 197 17.86 -13.37 -7.72
CA GLU A 197 17.25 -13.33 -6.38
C GLU A 197 17.38 -11.92 -5.77
N ILE A 198 16.33 -11.43 -5.13
CA ILE A 198 16.29 -10.11 -4.50
C ILE A 198 16.79 -10.16 -3.05
N PHE A 199 17.14 -8.99 -2.51
CA PHE A 199 17.49 -8.83 -1.09
C PHE A 199 16.31 -9.17 -0.18
N TRP A 200 16.60 -9.44 1.10
CA TRP A 200 15.56 -9.70 2.08
C TRP A 200 14.79 -8.42 2.42
N GLU A 201 13.46 -8.46 2.30
CA GLU A 201 12.58 -7.31 2.51
C GLU A 201 11.52 -7.56 3.56
N PHE A 202 11.28 -6.57 4.42
CA PHE A 202 10.13 -6.59 5.32
C PHE A 202 8.81 -6.59 4.54
N ILE A 203 7.97 -7.59 4.81
CA ILE A 203 6.65 -7.73 4.16
C ILE A 203 5.48 -7.54 5.14
N GLY A 204 5.76 -7.43 6.45
CA GLY A 204 4.80 -7.01 7.46
C GLY A 204 5.00 -7.71 8.81
N HIS A 205 4.04 -7.54 9.72
CA HIS A 205 4.09 -8.03 11.09
C HIS A 205 2.71 -8.21 11.74
N THR A 206 2.68 -9.02 12.78
CA THR A 206 1.63 -9.12 13.79
C THR A 206 2.14 -8.57 15.13
N ASN A 207 1.36 -8.72 16.19
CA ASN A 207 1.82 -8.39 17.54
C ASN A 207 2.91 -9.32 18.06
N SER A 208 3.04 -10.54 17.54
CA SER A 208 3.96 -11.57 18.05
C SER A 208 5.13 -11.88 17.12
N GLU A 209 4.99 -11.56 15.83
CA GLU A 209 5.91 -11.98 14.78
C GLU A 209 6.06 -10.92 13.70
N PHE A 210 7.19 -10.92 13.01
CA PHE A 210 7.36 -10.18 11.76
C PHE A 210 7.98 -11.05 10.67
N TYR A 211 7.79 -10.63 9.43
CA TYR A 211 8.08 -11.43 8.26
C TYR A 211 8.96 -10.64 7.30
N VAL A 212 9.98 -11.31 6.81
CA VAL A 212 10.80 -10.83 5.70
C VAL A 212 10.73 -11.82 4.55
N ALA A 213 10.83 -11.34 3.33
CA ALA A 213 10.82 -12.19 2.15
C ALA A 213 11.97 -11.86 1.21
N SER A 214 12.46 -12.88 0.53
CA SER A 214 13.26 -12.77 -0.67
C SER A 214 12.51 -13.47 -1.81
N LYS A 215 12.80 -13.07 -3.04
CA LYS A 215 12.15 -13.57 -4.24
C LYS A 215 13.19 -13.87 -5.30
N LYS A 216 13.00 -14.97 -6.00
CA LYS A 216 13.77 -15.37 -7.17
C LYS A 216 12.84 -15.49 -8.37
N VAL A 217 13.21 -14.90 -9.51
CA VAL A 217 12.41 -14.98 -10.73
C VAL A 217 13.21 -15.51 -11.90
N ASP A 218 12.79 -16.65 -12.42
CA ASP A 218 13.30 -17.28 -13.62
C ASP A 218 12.31 -17.05 -14.78
N TYR A 219 12.52 -15.98 -15.54
CA TYR A 219 11.69 -15.65 -16.70
C TYR A 219 11.78 -16.66 -17.83
N LYS A 220 12.89 -17.42 -17.91
CA LYS A 220 13.10 -18.41 -18.97
C LYS A 220 12.17 -19.60 -18.74
N ASN A 221 12.05 -20.04 -17.49
CA ASN A 221 11.22 -21.17 -17.08
C ASN A 221 9.85 -20.74 -16.55
N ASN A 222 9.54 -19.44 -16.55
CA ASN A 222 8.28 -18.87 -16.06
C ASN A 222 7.98 -19.24 -14.60
N PHE A 223 9.01 -19.11 -13.78
CA PHE A 223 8.96 -19.53 -12.40
C PHE A 223 9.30 -18.35 -11.50
N SER A 224 8.54 -18.20 -10.43
CA SER A 224 8.87 -17.25 -9.37
C SER A 224 8.73 -17.96 -8.04
N GLU A 225 9.74 -17.81 -7.20
CA GLU A 225 9.84 -18.41 -5.88
C GLU A 225 9.96 -17.28 -4.87
N VAL A 226 9.13 -17.31 -3.83
CA VAL A 226 9.20 -16.36 -2.73
C VAL A 226 9.52 -17.13 -1.46
N SER A 227 10.70 -16.88 -0.91
CA SER A 227 11.12 -17.38 0.39
C SER A 227 10.71 -16.39 1.47
N ILE A 228 10.02 -16.84 2.51
CA ILE A 228 9.58 -16.02 3.64
C ILE A 228 10.20 -16.57 4.92
N ILE A 229 10.82 -15.71 5.72
CA ILE A 229 11.33 -16.03 7.06
C ILE A 229 10.47 -15.31 8.09
N THR A 230 10.02 -16.06 9.10
CA THR A 230 9.28 -15.53 10.24
C THR A 230 10.23 -15.35 11.42
N PHE A 231 10.13 -14.21 12.08
CA PHE A 231 10.84 -13.88 13.30
C PHE A 231 9.87 -13.57 14.44
N ASP A 232 10.25 -13.89 15.66
CA ASP A 232 9.58 -13.34 16.84
C ASP A 232 9.92 -11.86 17.05
N ASN A 233 9.22 -11.22 17.98
CA ASN A 233 9.45 -9.82 18.37
C ASN A 233 10.88 -9.48 18.82
N THR A 234 11.70 -10.47 19.18
CA THR A 234 13.09 -10.27 19.59
C THR A 234 14.09 -10.55 18.47
N GLY A 235 13.60 -10.88 17.27
CA GLY A 235 14.41 -11.18 16.09
C GLY A 235 14.98 -12.59 16.07
N ASN A 236 14.44 -13.56 16.83
CA ASN A 236 14.80 -14.96 16.65
C ASN A 236 13.94 -15.61 15.57
N ARG A 237 14.57 -16.40 14.70
CA ARG A 237 13.89 -17.10 13.63
C ARG A 237 12.91 -18.15 14.18
N LYS A 238 11.67 -18.10 13.71
CA LYS A 238 10.57 -19.02 14.08
C LYS A 238 10.31 -20.08 13.02
N GLY A 239 10.50 -19.73 11.76
CA GLY A 239 10.22 -20.63 10.64
C GLY A 239 10.63 -20.04 9.31
N SER A 240 10.46 -20.83 8.27
CA SER A 240 10.60 -20.40 6.88
C SER A 240 9.67 -21.19 5.98
N ILE A 241 9.09 -20.51 5.00
CA ILE A 241 8.26 -21.13 3.97
C ILE A 241 8.73 -20.66 2.59
N THR A 242 8.44 -21.47 1.57
CA THR A 242 8.74 -21.15 0.18
C THR A 242 7.44 -21.24 -0.61
N LEU A 243 7.08 -20.16 -1.29
CA LEU A 243 5.89 -20.04 -2.10
C LEU A 243 6.30 -20.07 -3.57
N ASN A 244 5.75 -21.03 -4.32
CA ASN A 244 6.05 -21.20 -5.73
C ASN A 244 4.91 -20.69 -6.61
N VAL A 245 5.22 -19.77 -7.51
CA VAL A 245 4.32 -19.34 -8.58
C VAL A 245 4.65 -20.12 -9.84
N ASN A 246 3.74 -21.01 -10.19
CA ASN A 246 3.72 -21.67 -11.49
C ASN A 246 2.38 -21.34 -12.17
N LEU A 247 2.47 -20.75 -13.37
CA LEU A 247 1.35 -20.33 -14.18
C LEU A 247 1.30 -21.23 -15.42
N ASP A 248 0.16 -21.88 -15.63
CA ASP A 248 0.05 -23.01 -16.56
C ASP A 248 0.15 -22.57 -18.03
N GLU A 249 -0.41 -21.40 -18.38
CA GLU A 249 -0.53 -20.92 -19.76
C GLU A 249 -0.10 -19.46 -19.96
N ALA A 250 0.41 -18.80 -18.91
CA ALA A 250 0.73 -17.38 -18.93
C ALA A 250 2.08 -17.10 -18.29
N PHE A 251 2.80 -16.11 -18.81
CA PHE A 251 4.11 -15.73 -18.29
C PHE A 251 4.02 -14.56 -17.33
N ILE A 252 4.78 -14.66 -16.24
CA ILE A 252 4.91 -13.59 -15.27
C ILE A 252 5.44 -12.32 -15.96
N ARG A 253 4.93 -11.16 -15.53
CA ARG A 253 5.37 -9.85 -15.99
C ARG A 253 5.84 -8.95 -14.86
N PRO A 254 6.88 -8.13 -15.10
CA PRO A 254 7.23 -7.05 -14.20
C PRO A 254 6.16 -5.95 -14.22
N ALA A 255 5.98 -5.29 -13.09
CA ALA A 255 5.18 -4.09 -12.95
C ALA A 255 5.89 -3.12 -11.99
N ARG A 256 5.28 -1.95 -11.76
CA ARG A 256 5.67 -1.00 -10.72
C ARG A 256 4.62 -1.05 -9.60
N LEU A 257 5.02 -0.80 -8.36
CA LEU A 257 4.05 -0.47 -7.30
C LEU A 257 3.90 1.04 -7.19
N ASP A 258 2.65 1.53 -7.21
CA ASP A 258 2.38 2.96 -7.34
C ASP A 258 2.40 3.67 -5.97
N LYS A 259 3.52 4.35 -5.64
CA LYS A 259 3.60 5.46 -4.67
C LYS A 259 4.69 6.48 -5.08
N THR A 260 4.34 7.42 -5.98
CA THR A 260 4.90 8.79 -6.24
C THR A 260 6.43 9.02 -6.20
N THR A 261 7.19 9.70 -7.08
CA THR A 261 7.03 10.55 -8.27
C THR A 261 8.46 10.77 -8.81
N ALA A 262 8.64 10.83 -10.15
CA ALA A 262 9.82 11.37 -10.87
C ALA A 262 11.23 10.79 -10.56
N GLN A 263 11.55 9.63 -11.13
CA GLN A 263 12.94 9.24 -11.42
C GLN A 263 13.07 8.83 -12.90
N ILE A 264 14.20 9.23 -13.50
CA ILE A 264 14.45 9.30 -14.94
C ILE A 264 14.50 7.89 -15.57
N TYR A 265 14.00 7.78 -16.80
CA TYR A 265 13.79 6.53 -17.55
C TYR A 265 15.06 5.66 -17.78
N SER A 266 16.26 6.21 -17.63
CA SER A 266 17.52 5.44 -17.83
C SER A 266 17.81 4.47 -16.69
N ASP A 267 17.26 4.70 -15.51
CA ASP A 267 17.50 3.84 -14.35
C ASP A 267 16.54 2.64 -14.36
N GLN A 268 15.40 2.73 -15.07
CA GLN A 268 14.25 1.80 -14.99
C GLN A 268 14.51 0.36 -15.45
N ALA A 269 15.56 0.12 -16.24
CA ALA A 269 16.02 -1.23 -16.57
C ALA A 269 16.90 -1.87 -15.47
N ASN A 270 17.31 -1.06 -14.48
CA ASN A 270 18.08 -1.42 -13.29
C ASN A 270 17.33 -1.06 -11.98
N LEU A 271 16.03 -0.74 -12.06
CA LEU A 271 15.21 -0.28 -10.92
C LEU A 271 14.55 -1.43 -10.14
N ASP A 272 15.28 -2.49 -9.84
CA ASP A 272 15.11 -3.10 -8.51
C ASP A 272 15.86 -2.25 -7.45
N TYR A 273 16.69 -1.27 -7.86
CA TYR A 273 17.73 -0.67 -6.99
C TYR A 273 17.87 0.86 -7.05
N THR A 274 16.86 1.63 -6.64
CA THR A 274 17.10 2.98 -6.07
C THR A 274 16.28 3.25 -4.83
N VAL A 275 16.91 3.11 -3.66
CA VAL A 275 16.53 3.83 -2.44
C VAL A 275 16.90 5.32 -2.62
N ASN A 276 15.89 6.18 -2.67
CA ASN A 276 16.01 7.62 -2.48
C ASN A 276 15.16 7.97 -1.25
N PRO A 277 15.64 8.70 -0.22
CA PRO A 277 15.04 8.75 1.12
C PRO A 277 13.76 9.60 1.23
N GLN A 278 12.91 9.63 0.20
CA GLN A 278 11.83 10.61 0.09
C GLN A 278 10.46 10.04 -0.30
N ASN A 279 10.22 8.73 -0.34
CA ASN A 279 8.84 8.20 -0.35
C ASN A 279 8.77 6.75 0.11
N ARG A 280 7.82 6.48 1.01
CA ARG A 280 7.52 5.20 1.65
C ARG A 280 7.43 4.04 0.64
N ASN A 281 8.32 3.07 0.85
CA ASN A 281 8.31 1.65 0.46
C ASN A 281 7.03 1.20 -0.28
N ILE A 282 7.13 0.97 -1.60
CA ILE A 282 7.42 -0.36 -2.20
C ILE A 282 8.07 -0.10 -3.58
N TYR A 283 9.29 -0.61 -3.79
CA TYR A 283 10.03 -0.47 -5.05
C TYR A 283 9.70 -1.63 -6.01
N PRO A 284 9.93 -1.48 -7.33
CA PRO A 284 9.54 -2.45 -8.34
C PRO A 284 10.17 -3.79 -8.00
N THR A 285 9.43 -4.88 -8.16
CA THR A 285 10.07 -6.18 -8.24
C THR A 285 9.57 -6.89 -9.47
N GLU A 286 10.54 -7.28 -10.28
CA GLU A 286 10.43 -8.20 -11.38
C GLU A 286 9.64 -9.46 -10.97
N GLY A 287 8.39 -9.60 -11.45
CA GLY A 287 7.69 -10.89 -11.50
C GLY A 287 7.09 -11.52 -10.23
N GLY A 288 6.14 -10.84 -9.59
CA GLY A 288 5.26 -11.39 -8.55
C GLY A 288 5.47 -10.70 -7.20
N TYR A 289 4.44 -10.05 -6.71
CA TYR A 289 4.39 -9.27 -5.48
C TYR A 289 3.89 -10.13 -4.34
N THR A 290 4.43 -9.91 -3.15
CA THR A 290 3.98 -10.59 -1.93
C THR A 290 3.26 -9.60 -1.03
N GLY A 291 2.03 -9.91 -0.67
CA GLY A 291 1.25 -9.24 0.36
C GLY A 291 0.95 -10.21 1.50
N VAL A 292 0.72 -9.67 2.69
CA VAL A 292 0.29 -10.45 3.86
C VAL A 292 -0.98 -9.86 4.42
N ASP A 293 -1.94 -10.73 4.71
CA ASP A 293 -3.14 -10.41 5.49
C ASP A 293 -2.99 -11.04 6.86
N PHE A 294 -2.64 -10.21 7.83
CA PHE A 294 -2.44 -10.62 9.21
C PHE A 294 -3.75 -10.92 9.94
N LYS A 295 -4.88 -10.34 9.50
CA LYS A 295 -6.18 -10.61 10.11
C LYS A 295 -6.70 -11.98 9.66
N GLY A 296 -6.53 -12.28 8.38
CA GLY A 296 -6.90 -13.56 7.80
C GLY A 296 -5.86 -14.66 7.99
N ASN A 297 -4.62 -14.34 8.39
CA ASN A 297 -3.49 -15.28 8.42
C ASN A 297 -3.20 -15.91 7.04
N HIS A 298 -3.05 -15.06 6.02
CA HIS A 298 -2.80 -15.50 4.65
C HIS A 298 -1.64 -14.74 4.01
N PHE A 299 -0.92 -15.43 3.13
CA PHE A 299 -0.03 -14.81 2.17
C PHE A 299 -0.72 -14.67 0.81
N TYR A 300 -0.43 -13.58 0.12
CA TYR A 300 -0.91 -13.34 -1.25
C TYR A 300 0.27 -13.13 -2.16
N LEU A 301 0.28 -13.83 -3.29
CA LEU A 301 1.15 -13.54 -4.42
C LEU A 301 0.33 -12.98 -5.57
N TYR A 302 0.66 -11.80 -6.05
CA TYR A 302 -0.10 -11.16 -7.13
C TYR A 302 0.83 -10.52 -8.15
N GLY A 303 0.34 -10.28 -9.37
CA GLY A 303 1.20 -9.69 -10.39
C GLY A 303 0.52 -9.59 -11.75
N LEU A 304 1.32 -9.32 -12.77
CA LEU A 304 0.87 -9.19 -14.15
C LEU A 304 1.22 -10.44 -14.97
N LEU A 305 0.44 -10.67 -16.03
CA LEU A 305 0.54 -11.82 -16.94
C LEU A 305 0.75 -11.37 -18.39
N GLY A 306 1.34 -12.24 -19.20
CA GLY A 306 1.34 -12.11 -20.65
C GLY A 306 1.66 -13.39 -21.40
N PRO A 307 1.40 -13.44 -22.72
CA PRO A 307 1.27 -14.70 -23.47
C PRO A 307 2.61 -15.41 -23.73
N ASP A 308 3.70 -14.65 -23.74
CA ASP A 308 5.02 -15.13 -24.15
C ASP A 308 6.08 -14.90 -23.05
N ARG A 309 7.27 -15.47 -23.19
CA ARG A 309 8.41 -15.10 -22.33
C ARG A 309 8.64 -13.59 -22.32
N PHE A 310 8.95 -13.05 -21.14
CA PHE A 310 9.20 -11.62 -21.00
C PHE A 310 10.40 -11.18 -21.87
N ARG A 311 10.27 -10.00 -22.49
CA ARG A 311 11.32 -9.34 -23.27
C ARG A 311 11.26 -7.85 -22.99
N ASN A 312 12.41 -7.20 -22.84
CA ASN A 312 12.48 -5.77 -22.51
C ASN A 312 11.78 -4.86 -23.54
N ILE A 313 11.68 -5.31 -24.79
CA ILE A 313 11.06 -4.56 -25.89
C ILE A 313 9.84 -5.34 -26.39
N GLY A 314 8.69 -4.66 -26.43
CA GLY A 314 7.46 -5.21 -27.00
C GLY A 314 6.80 -6.31 -26.16
N ALA A 315 7.12 -6.42 -24.86
CA ALA A 315 6.40 -7.31 -23.96
C ALA A 315 4.89 -7.05 -24.02
N ARG A 316 4.13 -8.13 -24.22
CA ARG A 316 2.68 -8.11 -24.20
C ARG A 316 2.16 -8.47 -22.83
N PHE A 317 1.15 -7.74 -22.37
CA PHE A 317 0.41 -8.02 -21.14
C PHE A 317 -1.00 -8.47 -21.52
N GLU A 318 -1.51 -9.49 -20.84
CA GLU A 318 -2.84 -10.08 -21.12
C GLU A 318 -3.74 -10.16 -19.88
N GLY A 319 -3.21 -9.83 -18.72
CA GLY A 319 -3.96 -9.97 -17.50
C GLY A 319 -3.13 -9.75 -16.27
N ALA A 320 -3.66 -10.28 -15.18
CA ALA A 320 -3.04 -10.26 -13.88
C ALA A 320 -3.41 -11.53 -13.10
N TYR A 321 -2.73 -11.77 -11.99
CA TYR A 321 -3.02 -12.92 -11.13
C TYR A 321 -3.02 -12.52 -9.66
N VAL A 322 -3.73 -13.31 -8.86
CA VAL A 322 -3.69 -13.33 -7.40
C VAL A 322 -3.72 -14.80 -6.96
N ILE A 323 -2.84 -15.18 -6.05
CA ILE A 323 -2.77 -16.51 -5.44
C ILE A 323 -2.78 -16.32 -3.95
N LYS A 324 -3.61 -17.08 -3.25
CA LYS A 324 -3.72 -17.06 -1.79
C LYS A 324 -3.10 -18.33 -1.21
N TYR A 325 -2.31 -18.17 -0.16
CA TYR A 325 -1.69 -19.25 0.60
C TYR A 325 -2.04 -19.14 2.08
N ASP A 326 -2.04 -20.28 2.78
CA ASP A 326 -2.04 -20.29 4.24
C ASP A 326 -0.64 -19.95 4.81
N LEU A 327 -0.51 -19.83 6.13
CA LEU A 327 0.78 -19.54 6.78
C LEU A 327 1.81 -20.67 6.67
N ASN A 328 1.39 -21.88 6.27
CA ASN A 328 2.28 -23.02 6.04
C ASN A 328 2.79 -23.06 4.59
N GLY A 329 2.33 -22.14 3.73
CA GLY A 329 2.67 -22.10 2.31
C GLY A 329 1.82 -23.02 1.43
N ASN A 330 0.72 -23.58 1.94
CA ASN A 330 -0.21 -24.33 1.11
C ASN A 330 -1.08 -23.37 0.29
N LYS A 331 -1.13 -23.60 -1.03
CA LYS A 331 -2.00 -22.83 -1.93
C LYS A 331 -3.47 -23.12 -1.62
N ILE A 332 -4.23 -22.08 -1.27
CA ILE A 332 -5.67 -22.15 -1.03
C ILE A 332 -6.41 -22.01 -2.37
N TRP A 333 -6.12 -20.94 -3.12
CA TRP A 333 -6.71 -20.70 -4.43
C TRP A 333 -5.81 -19.83 -5.32
N LYS A 334 -6.08 -19.86 -6.63
CA LYS A 334 -5.47 -19.01 -7.65
C LYS A 334 -6.58 -18.36 -8.50
N LYS A 335 -6.43 -17.07 -8.79
CA LYS A 335 -7.29 -16.32 -9.71
C LYS A 335 -6.45 -15.62 -10.76
N GLU A 336 -6.72 -15.92 -12.02
CA GLU A 336 -6.18 -15.21 -13.17
C GLU A 336 -7.25 -14.28 -13.73
N LEU A 337 -6.85 -13.07 -14.12
CA LEU A 337 -7.70 -11.95 -14.51
C LEU A 337 -7.41 -11.59 -15.97
N THR A 338 -7.74 -12.52 -16.88
CA THR A 338 -7.41 -12.49 -18.32
C THR A 338 -8.63 -12.30 -19.22
N ASP A 339 -9.82 -12.13 -18.64
CA ASP A 339 -11.09 -11.97 -19.36
C ASP A 339 -11.55 -10.51 -19.48
N ASN A 340 -10.81 -9.57 -18.89
CA ASN A 340 -11.13 -8.14 -18.99
C ASN A 340 -10.74 -7.57 -20.35
N THR A 341 -11.68 -7.62 -21.29
CA THR A 341 -11.46 -7.14 -22.67
C THR A 341 -11.06 -5.67 -22.74
N GLU A 342 -11.53 -4.81 -21.84
CA GLU A 342 -11.20 -3.38 -21.86
C GLU A 342 -9.73 -3.11 -21.50
N MET A 343 -9.25 -3.74 -20.44
CA MET A 343 -7.85 -3.71 -20.01
C MET A 343 -6.95 -4.31 -21.09
N ILE A 344 -7.33 -5.45 -21.66
CA ILE A 344 -6.56 -6.13 -22.70
C ILE A 344 -6.51 -5.29 -23.99
N ASN A 345 -7.60 -4.59 -24.33
CA ASN A 345 -7.65 -3.70 -25.48
C ASN A 345 -7.00 -2.33 -25.22
N ASN A 346 -6.69 -2.00 -23.97
CA ASN A 346 -5.96 -0.78 -23.63
C ASN A 346 -4.52 -0.87 -24.16
N LYS A 347 -4.19 -0.05 -25.17
CA LYS A 347 -2.89 -0.07 -25.86
C LYS A 347 -1.69 0.15 -24.92
N HIS A 348 -1.87 0.95 -23.87
CA HIS A 348 -0.81 1.23 -22.89
C HIS A 348 -0.62 0.06 -21.91
N PHE A 349 -1.69 -0.65 -21.56
CA PHE A 349 -1.59 -1.89 -20.83
C PHE A 349 -0.95 -2.99 -21.69
N ASN A 350 -1.45 -3.22 -22.90
CA ASN A 350 -1.09 -4.40 -23.69
C ASN A 350 0.31 -4.34 -24.31
N LYS A 351 0.64 -3.31 -25.11
CA LYS A 351 1.77 -3.38 -26.07
C LYS A 351 2.78 -2.23 -26.01
N HIS A 352 2.40 -1.08 -25.44
CA HIS A 352 3.18 0.16 -25.59
C HIS A 352 3.63 0.82 -24.28
N GLY A 353 3.32 0.24 -23.12
CA GLY A 353 3.86 0.71 -21.84
C GLY A 353 5.14 -0.04 -21.45
N THR A 354 6.17 0.67 -20.97
CA THR A 354 7.25 0.01 -20.22
C THR A 354 6.68 -0.62 -18.95
N PRO A 355 7.28 -1.70 -18.40
CA PRO A 355 6.80 -2.29 -17.14
C PRO A 355 6.55 -1.26 -16.04
N GLY A 356 7.43 -0.27 -15.93
CA GLY A 356 7.33 0.85 -14.98
C GLY A 356 6.09 1.75 -15.10
N MET A 357 5.33 1.64 -16.20
CA MET A 357 4.09 2.40 -16.43
C MET A 357 2.84 1.71 -15.86
N ARG A 358 2.97 0.48 -15.34
CA ARG A 358 1.85 -0.27 -14.76
C ARG A 358 2.00 -0.29 -13.24
N GLY A 359 1.23 0.52 -12.55
CA GLY A 359 1.15 0.53 -11.10
C GLY A 359 0.22 -0.57 -10.60
N LEU A 360 0.62 -1.30 -9.57
CA LEU A 360 -0.27 -2.20 -8.83
C LEU A 360 -0.65 -1.62 -7.48
N SER A 361 -1.86 -1.92 -7.03
CA SER A 361 -2.33 -1.68 -5.66
C SER A 361 -3.12 -2.90 -5.20
N PHE A 362 -2.86 -3.37 -3.99
CA PHE A 362 -3.49 -4.58 -3.45
C PHE A 362 -3.86 -4.32 -1.99
N ASN A 363 -5.11 -4.58 -1.63
CA ASN A 363 -5.60 -4.46 -0.27
C ASN A 363 -6.56 -5.61 0.02
N VAL A 364 -6.46 -6.18 1.22
CA VAL A 364 -7.42 -7.15 1.74
C VAL A 364 -8.34 -6.42 2.70
N LEU A 365 -9.64 -6.46 2.41
CA LEU A 365 -10.68 -5.90 3.26
C LEU A 365 -10.97 -6.84 4.42
N PRO A 366 -11.62 -6.34 5.48
CA PRO A 366 -11.72 -7.15 6.70
C PRO A 366 -12.76 -8.26 6.70
N ASP A 367 -13.63 -8.28 5.69
CA ASP A 367 -14.44 -9.44 5.29
C ASP A 367 -13.64 -10.47 4.46
N GLY A 368 -12.36 -10.20 4.18
CA GLY A 368 -11.47 -11.00 3.33
C GLY A 368 -11.55 -10.67 1.84
N THR A 369 -12.42 -9.73 1.43
CA THR A 369 -12.56 -9.31 0.03
C THR A 369 -11.29 -8.60 -0.42
N ILE A 370 -10.81 -8.86 -1.62
CA ILE A 370 -9.58 -8.27 -2.13
C ILE A 370 -9.91 -7.16 -3.11
N ASN A 371 -9.34 -5.99 -2.87
CA ASN A 371 -9.28 -4.90 -3.84
C ASN A 371 -7.91 -4.90 -4.50
N TYR A 372 -7.87 -5.31 -5.76
CA TYR A 372 -6.68 -5.30 -6.57
C TYR A 372 -6.86 -4.33 -7.73
N SER A 373 -5.94 -3.39 -7.90
CA SER A 373 -6.03 -2.36 -8.92
C SER A 373 -4.76 -2.28 -9.74
N ILE A 374 -4.94 -2.00 -11.03
CA ILE A 374 -3.87 -1.79 -12.00
C ILE A 374 -4.02 -0.37 -12.56
N SER A 375 -3.08 0.52 -12.23
CA SER A 375 -2.96 1.84 -12.85
C SER A 375 -2.04 1.75 -14.06
N VAL A 376 -2.41 2.42 -15.14
CA VAL A 376 -1.59 2.51 -16.35
C VAL A 376 -1.34 3.97 -16.63
N ALA A 377 -0.14 4.44 -16.30
CA ALA A 377 0.25 5.83 -16.49
C ALA A 377 0.34 6.15 -17.98
N GLN A 378 -0.32 7.22 -18.41
CA GLN A 378 -0.11 7.83 -19.73
C GLN A 378 0.26 9.30 -19.52
N ARG A 379 0.96 9.91 -20.48
CA ARG A 379 1.46 11.30 -20.37
C ARG A 379 0.38 12.33 -20.00
N LEU A 380 -0.90 12.06 -20.27
CA LEU A 380 -2.01 12.98 -20.04
C LEU A 380 -3.23 12.34 -19.32
N SER A 381 -3.21 11.04 -19.06
CA SER A 381 -4.31 10.32 -18.42
C SER A 381 -3.83 9.00 -17.81
N ALA A 382 -4.26 8.65 -16.61
CA ALA A 382 -4.02 7.32 -16.06
C ALA A 382 -5.29 6.48 -16.23
N ALA A 383 -5.21 5.33 -16.90
CA ALA A 383 -6.28 4.34 -16.86
C ALA A 383 -6.17 3.56 -15.55
N MET A 384 -7.30 3.18 -14.94
CA MET A 384 -7.30 2.36 -13.72
C MET A 384 -8.33 1.24 -13.82
N PHE A 385 -7.85 0.01 -13.65
CA PHE A 385 -8.67 -1.19 -13.65
C PHE A 385 -8.73 -1.73 -12.22
N LYS A 386 -9.92 -1.74 -11.61
CA LYS A 386 -10.13 -2.27 -10.25
C LYS A 386 -10.83 -3.62 -10.32
N PHE A 387 -10.32 -4.57 -9.55
CA PHE A 387 -10.84 -5.91 -9.39
C PHE A 387 -11.23 -6.10 -7.92
N VAL A 388 -12.48 -6.49 -7.71
CA VAL A 388 -13.02 -6.88 -6.40
C VAL A 388 -13.16 -8.39 -6.41
N ILE A 389 -12.30 -9.08 -5.65
CA ILE A 389 -12.22 -10.55 -5.63
C ILE A 389 -12.77 -11.06 -4.30
N SER A 390 -13.67 -12.04 -4.34
CA SER A 390 -14.24 -12.64 -3.13
C SER A 390 -13.17 -13.36 -2.28
N PRO A 391 -13.38 -13.53 -0.95
CA PRO A 391 -12.39 -14.14 -0.06
C PRO A 391 -11.93 -15.56 -0.47
N ASP A 392 -12.80 -16.29 -1.18
CA ASP A 392 -12.58 -17.63 -1.72
C ASP A 392 -12.01 -17.66 -3.16
N GLY A 393 -11.81 -16.49 -3.78
CA GLY A 393 -11.31 -16.36 -5.15
C GLY A 393 -12.30 -16.76 -6.25
N ALA A 394 -13.51 -17.22 -5.91
CA ALA A 394 -14.47 -17.73 -6.88
C ALA A 394 -14.94 -16.62 -7.84
N ASN A 395 -15.26 -15.45 -7.29
CA ASN A 395 -15.82 -14.33 -8.03
C ASN A 395 -14.80 -13.18 -8.12
N ALA A 396 -14.64 -12.61 -9.31
CA ALA A 396 -13.94 -11.36 -9.51
C ALA A 396 -14.83 -10.43 -10.32
N LYS A 397 -15.21 -9.29 -9.72
CA LYS A 397 -15.95 -8.23 -10.40
C LYS A 397 -14.98 -7.16 -10.83
N VAL A 398 -15.10 -6.70 -12.08
CA VAL A 398 -14.32 -5.58 -12.57
C VAL A 398 -15.12 -4.29 -12.45
N GLU A 399 -14.51 -3.31 -11.80
CA GLU A 399 -15.01 -1.94 -11.71
C GLU A 399 -14.09 -1.06 -12.56
N ASN A 400 -14.58 -0.66 -13.73
CA ASN A 400 -13.83 0.26 -14.58
C ASN A 400 -14.06 1.71 -14.12
N ILE A 401 -12.97 2.36 -13.68
CA ILE A 401 -12.99 3.72 -13.13
C ILE A 401 -12.86 4.77 -14.25
N ASP A 402 -12.40 4.43 -15.45
CA ASP A 402 -12.28 5.40 -16.56
C ASP A 402 -13.64 5.93 -17.03
N ASN A 403 -14.72 5.16 -16.83
CA ASN A 403 -16.08 5.66 -17.08
C ASN A 403 -16.53 6.71 -16.06
N MET A 404 -15.96 6.74 -14.85
CA MET A 404 -16.28 7.78 -13.86
C MET A 404 -15.78 9.16 -14.32
N ARG A 405 -14.66 9.23 -15.05
CA ARG A 405 -14.14 10.49 -15.63
C ARG A 405 -15.01 11.03 -16.76
N LYS A 406 -15.68 10.17 -17.53
CA LYS A 406 -16.52 10.58 -18.66
C LYS A 406 -17.95 10.94 -18.26
N SER A 407 -18.47 10.33 -17.19
CA SER A 407 -19.81 10.66 -16.66
C SER A 407 -19.82 11.96 -15.84
N SER A 408 -18.68 12.38 -15.30
CA SER A 408 -18.51 13.72 -14.73
C SER A 408 -18.11 14.69 -15.85
N LYS A 409 -18.94 15.69 -16.16
CA LYS A 409 -18.61 16.78 -17.12
C LYS A 409 -17.44 17.68 -16.69
N SER A 410 -16.66 17.27 -15.71
CA SER A 410 -15.54 18.00 -15.14
C SER A 410 -14.20 17.49 -15.68
N LYS A 411 -13.49 18.40 -16.35
CA LYS A 411 -12.12 18.16 -16.80
C LYS A 411 -11.19 18.17 -15.58
N LEU A 412 -10.73 16.99 -15.18
CA LEU A 412 -9.65 16.86 -14.21
C LEU A 412 -8.33 17.32 -14.85
N ALA A 413 -7.73 18.40 -14.34
CA ALA A 413 -6.35 18.77 -14.65
C ALA A 413 -5.44 18.27 -13.51
N LEU A 414 -4.51 17.37 -13.81
CA LEU A 414 -3.40 17.05 -12.91
C LEU A 414 -2.47 18.26 -12.91
N TYR A 415 -2.37 18.96 -11.78
CA TYR A 415 -1.42 20.05 -11.63
C TYR A 415 -0.06 19.48 -11.20
N TYR A 416 0.97 19.71 -12.02
CA TYR A 416 2.37 19.51 -11.67
C TYR A 416 2.91 20.90 -11.27
N ASP A 417 3.14 21.11 -9.98
CA ASP A 417 3.81 22.31 -9.49
C ASP A 417 5.32 22.09 -9.57
N ASP A 418 5.91 22.46 -10.71
CA ASP A 418 7.35 22.63 -10.81
C ASP A 418 7.73 24.02 -10.29
N SER A 419 7.89 24.13 -8.97
CA SER A 419 8.27 25.37 -8.28
C SER A 419 9.70 25.86 -8.62
N LYS A 420 10.31 25.38 -9.72
CA LYS A 420 11.66 25.77 -10.14
C LYS A 420 11.78 26.54 -11.45
N ASN A 421 10.70 26.86 -12.17
CA ASN A 421 10.81 27.69 -13.37
C ASN A 421 9.84 28.89 -13.38
N HIS A 422 10.42 30.09 -13.21
CA HIS A 422 9.75 31.35 -13.46
C HIS A 422 9.38 31.47 -14.95
N GLY A 423 8.13 31.18 -15.28
CA GLY A 423 7.56 31.44 -16.60
C GLY A 423 6.04 31.49 -16.54
N LYS A 424 5.47 32.69 -16.54
CA LYS A 424 4.01 32.90 -16.65
C LYS A 424 3.50 32.24 -17.94
N GLN A 425 2.57 31.30 -17.82
CA GLN A 425 1.69 30.92 -18.93
C GLN A 425 0.21 30.97 -18.49
N PHE A 426 -0.60 31.45 -19.43
CA PHE A 426 -1.93 32.00 -19.23
C PHE A 426 -2.97 30.97 -18.77
N ILE A 427 -3.83 31.39 -17.84
CA ILE A 427 -5.08 30.70 -17.49
C ILE A 427 -6.22 31.43 -18.20
N LYS A 428 -6.95 30.73 -19.07
CA LYS A 428 -8.32 31.12 -19.44
C LYS A 428 -9.27 30.28 -18.61
N THR A 429 -9.82 30.88 -17.56
CA THR A 429 -10.94 30.31 -16.80
C THR A 429 -12.25 30.49 -17.56
N THR A 430 -13.18 29.56 -17.42
CA THR A 430 -14.58 29.74 -17.82
C THR A 430 -15.45 29.24 -16.67
N ASP A 431 -16.56 29.94 -16.42
CA ASP A 431 -17.44 29.77 -15.27
C ASP A 431 -17.96 28.33 -15.12
N ILE A 432 -17.90 27.83 -13.88
CA ILE A 432 -18.55 26.60 -13.46
C ILE A 432 -19.72 27.03 -12.56
N GLY A 433 -20.92 27.04 -13.14
CA GLY A 433 -22.16 27.11 -12.38
C GLY A 433 -22.33 25.85 -11.51
N ASN A 434 -23.15 25.99 -10.47
CA ASN A 434 -23.44 25.01 -9.42
C ASN A 434 -23.60 23.57 -9.94
N ASP A 435 -22.60 22.72 -9.70
CA ASP A 435 -22.72 21.27 -9.45
C ASP A 435 -21.36 20.79 -8.94
N GLU A 436 -21.33 20.34 -7.69
CA GLU A 436 -20.12 20.02 -6.93
C GLU A 436 -19.44 18.71 -7.39
N GLU A 437 -18.11 18.67 -7.33
CA GLU A 437 -17.30 17.51 -7.73
C GLU A 437 -16.86 16.68 -6.50
N ALA A 438 -16.99 15.34 -6.60
CA ALA A 438 -16.43 14.38 -5.65
C ALA A 438 -15.27 13.61 -6.32
N LEU A 439 -14.16 13.41 -5.60
CA LEU A 439 -13.03 12.64 -6.07
C LEU A 439 -12.85 11.39 -5.21
N PHE A 440 -12.91 10.22 -5.85
CA PHE A 440 -12.79 8.95 -5.16
C PHE A 440 -11.30 8.60 -5.03
N GLY A 441 -10.76 8.68 -3.81
CA GLY A 441 -9.43 8.19 -3.47
C GLY A 441 -9.56 7.10 -2.42
N ASN A 442 -9.59 5.84 -2.84
CA ASN A 442 -9.83 4.73 -1.92
C ASN A 442 -8.62 4.49 -1.01
N PHE A 443 -8.77 4.84 0.26
CA PHE A 443 -8.13 4.11 1.36
C PHE A 443 -9.26 3.34 2.04
N LEU A 444 -9.28 2.02 1.91
CA LEU A 444 -10.34 1.17 2.45
C LEU A 444 -9.80 0.43 3.67
N TYR A 445 -10.41 0.64 4.84
CA TYR A 445 -10.05 -0.04 6.09
C TYR A 445 -11.31 -0.42 6.87
N ASP A 446 -11.42 -1.67 7.36
CA ASP A 446 -12.53 -2.16 8.21
C ASP A 446 -13.92 -1.66 7.78
N ASN A 447 -14.26 -1.86 6.50
CA ASN A 447 -15.51 -1.44 5.83
C ASN A 447 -15.68 0.06 5.56
N LEU A 448 -14.69 0.88 5.90
CA LEU A 448 -14.74 2.33 5.72
C LEU A 448 -14.09 2.74 4.39
N GLU A 449 -14.90 3.27 3.47
CA GLU A 449 -14.41 3.96 2.28
C GLU A 449 -14.19 5.43 2.61
N VAL A 450 -12.92 5.88 2.51
CA VAL A 450 -12.59 7.30 2.65
C VAL A 450 -12.86 8.00 1.32
N LEU A 451 -13.94 8.78 1.25
CA LEU A 451 -14.24 9.63 0.09
C LEU A 451 -13.67 11.03 0.30
N TYR A 452 -13.09 11.61 -0.75
CA TYR A 452 -12.57 12.97 -0.73
C TYR A 452 -13.42 13.89 -1.60
N GLN A 453 -13.86 15.03 -1.07
CA GLN A 453 -14.38 16.12 -1.91
C GLN A 453 -13.21 17.07 -2.23
N ILE A 454 -13.02 17.46 -3.50
CA ILE A 454 -11.98 18.44 -3.86
C ILE A 454 -12.62 19.76 -4.26
N GLY A 455 -12.19 20.85 -3.63
CA GLY A 455 -12.66 22.20 -3.96
C GLY A 455 -12.00 22.76 -5.23
N GLY A 456 -12.72 23.56 -6.00
CA GLY A 456 -12.34 24.05 -7.34
C GLY A 456 -11.08 24.94 -7.48
N LYS A 457 -10.22 25.07 -6.45
CA LYS A 457 -8.92 25.76 -6.54
C LYS A 457 -7.87 25.04 -5.69
N GLY A 458 -7.01 24.26 -6.36
CA GLY A 458 -5.97 23.43 -5.72
C GLY A 458 -6.55 22.10 -5.22
N LEU A 459 -5.76 21.03 -5.29
CA LEU A 459 -6.10 19.67 -4.80
C LEU A 459 -6.20 19.63 -3.26
N LEU A 460 -7.03 20.50 -2.70
CA LEU A 460 -7.40 20.50 -1.29
C LEU A 460 -8.60 19.57 -1.15
N ILE A 461 -8.35 18.44 -0.48
CA ILE A 461 -9.40 17.63 0.12
C ILE A 461 -10.16 18.55 1.07
N LYS A 462 -11.37 18.94 0.65
CA LYS A 462 -12.28 19.84 1.37
C LYS A 462 -12.97 19.07 2.48
N ASP A 463 -13.53 17.92 2.13
CA ASP A 463 -14.29 17.06 3.04
C ASP A 463 -13.82 15.61 2.89
N ILE A 464 -13.81 14.91 4.02
CA ILE A 464 -13.52 13.48 4.10
C ILE A 464 -14.79 12.82 4.58
N TYR A 465 -15.33 11.90 3.81
CA TYR A 465 -16.46 11.09 4.26
C TYR A 465 -15.97 9.68 4.52
N LEU A 466 -16.42 9.11 5.63
CA LEU A 466 -16.40 7.67 5.80
C LEU A 466 -17.78 7.12 5.47
N LEU A 467 -17.76 6.07 4.66
CA LEU A 467 -18.94 5.26 4.36
C LEU A 467 -19.12 4.20 5.45
N LYS A 468 -20.28 4.19 6.10
CA LYS A 468 -20.66 3.21 7.11
C LYS A 468 -21.79 2.31 6.63
#